data_AF-A0A7W0YE76-F1
#
_entry.id   AF-A0A7W0YE76-F1
#
_cell.length_a   1.000
_cell.length_b   1.000
_cell.length_c   1.000
_cell.angle_alpha   90.00
_cell.angle_beta   90.00
_cell.angle_gamma   90.00
#
_symmetry.space_group_name_H-M   'P 1'
#
loop_
_entity.id
_entity.type
_entity.pdbx_description
1 polymer ?
#
loop_
_entity_poly.entity_id
_entity_poly.type
_entity_poly.pdbx_seq_one_letter_code
_entity_poly.pdbx_strand_id
1 'polypeptide(L)' 'MQKIVPFLWFDAQAEEAVAFYLSVFKDGKIHATTRYPEDGPQPAGTVMTIAFELQGEQFSWRSRNASGQRRPRR' A
#
# COMPACT_ATOMS: atom_id res chain seq x y z
N MET A 1 -8.05 -12.06 16.65
CA MET A 1 -8.48 -10.74 16.13
C MET A 1 -7.45 -9.72 16.59
N GLN A 2 -6.61 -9.22 15.69
CA GLN A 2 -5.59 -8.23 16.05
C GLN A 2 -6.24 -6.89 16.38
N LYS A 3 -5.84 -6.28 17.50
CA LYS A 3 -6.32 -4.96 17.93
C LYS A 3 -5.61 -3.80 17.23
N ILE A 4 -4.39 -4.05 16.74
CA ILE A 4 -3.55 -3.03 16.10
C ILE A 4 -3.10 -3.62 14.77
N VAL A 5 -3.45 -2.94 13.68
CA VAL A 5 -3.03 -3.28 12.32
C VAL A 5 -1.97 -2.25 11.91
N PRO A 6 -0.71 -2.66 11.68
CA PRO A 6 0.31 -1.74 11.24
C PRO A 6 -0.05 -1.13 9.89
N PHE A 7 -0.10 0.20 9.84
CA PHE A 7 -0.36 0.97 8.63
C PHE A 7 0.92 1.67 8.18
N LEU A 8 1.61 1.12 7.17
CA LEU A 8 2.87 1.66 6.67
C LEU A 8 2.66 2.51 5.41
N TRP A 9 3.43 3.57 5.30
CA TRP A 9 3.39 4.50 4.19
C TRP A 9 4.64 4.32 3.32
N PHE A 10 4.45 4.05 2.04
CA PHE A 10 5.52 3.92 1.04
C PHE A 10 5.43 5.05 0.00
N ASP A 11 6.54 5.43 -0.63
CA ASP A 11 6.56 6.43 -1.71
C ASP A 11 6.53 5.68 -3.05
N ALA A 12 5.36 5.60 -3.68
CA ALA A 12 5.10 4.95 -4.98
C ALA A 12 5.43 3.45 -5.12
N GLN A 13 5.79 2.73 -4.04
CA GLN A 13 6.31 1.36 -4.12
C GLN A 13 5.57 0.34 -3.25
N ALA A 14 4.27 0.57 -2.99
CA ALA A 14 3.52 -0.32 -2.09
C ALA A 14 3.37 -1.75 -2.67
N GLU A 15 3.23 -1.90 -3.99
CA GLU A 15 3.05 -3.21 -4.64
C GLU A 15 4.35 -4.02 -4.64
N GLU A 16 5.48 -3.38 -4.97
CA GLU A 16 6.80 -3.99 -4.91
C GLU A 16 7.19 -4.37 -3.48
N ALA A 17 6.84 -3.51 -2.51
CA ALA A 17 7.03 -3.84 -1.11
C ALA A 17 6.23 -5.12 -0.77
N VAL A 18 4.94 -5.20 -1.13
CA VAL A 18 4.12 -6.39 -0.78
C VAL A 18 4.71 -7.63 -1.43
N ALA A 19 5.09 -7.55 -2.70
CA ALA A 19 5.74 -8.65 -3.40
C ALA A 19 7.05 -9.09 -2.71
N PHE A 20 7.87 -8.14 -2.25
CA PHE A 20 9.09 -8.44 -1.51
C PHE A 20 8.80 -9.17 -0.21
N TYR A 21 7.87 -8.68 0.61
CA TYR A 21 7.59 -9.32 1.89
C TYR A 21 6.91 -10.69 1.73
N LEU A 22 6.04 -10.86 0.73
CA LEU A 22 5.49 -12.18 0.39
C LEU A 22 6.58 -13.15 -0.10
N SER A 23 7.65 -12.66 -0.73
CA SER A 23 8.78 -13.50 -1.11
C SER A 23 9.62 -13.96 0.09
N VAL A 24 9.69 -13.14 1.15
CA VAL A 24 10.41 -13.44 2.39
C VAL A 24 9.58 -14.34 3.32
N PHE A 25 8.29 -14.05 3.46
CA PHE A 25 7.36 -14.76 4.34
C PHE A 25 6.45 -15.68 3.51
N LYS A 26 6.72 -16.99 3.54
CA LYS A 26 6.03 -17.99 2.72
C LYS A 26 4.53 -18.15 2.99
N ASP A 27 4.06 -17.77 4.17
CA ASP A 27 2.65 -17.86 4.58
C ASP A 27 1.89 -16.54 4.38
N GLY A 28 2.43 -15.64 3.56
CA GLY A 28 1.81 -14.37 3.27
C GLY A 28 0.66 -14.46 2.26
N LYS A 29 -0.42 -13.69 2.48
CA LYS A 29 -1.57 -13.63 1.56
C LYS A 29 -2.07 -12.21 1.37
N ILE A 30 -2.34 -11.82 0.13
CA ILE A 30 -3.01 -10.54 -0.17
C ILE A 30 -4.51 -10.72 0.03
N HIS A 31 -5.12 -9.82 0.80
CA HIS A 31 -6.57 -9.80 1.07
C HIS A 31 -7.30 -8.84 0.13
N ALA A 32 -6.78 -7.63 -0.03
CA ALA A 32 -7.40 -6.62 -0.89
C ALA A 32 -6.36 -5.66 -1.45
N THR A 33 -6.53 -5.29 -2.72
CA THR A 33 -5.76 -4.23 -3.36
C THR A 33 -6.72 -3.15 -3.82
N THR A 34 -6.65 -1.99 -3.20
CA THR A 34 -7.43 -0.81 -3.57
C THR A 34 -6.59 0.04 -4.50
N ARG A 35 -7.11 0.31 -5.70
CA ARG A 35 -6.50 1.19 -6.71
C ARG A 35 -7.29 2.49 -6.81
N TYR A 36 -6.65 3.54 -7.32
CA TYR A 36 -7.31 4.81 -7.61
C TYR A 36 -8.30 4.64 -8.77
N PRO A 37 -9.53 5.14 -8.63
CA PRO A 37 -10.50 5.19 -9.73
C PRO A 37 -10.06 6.20 -10.80
N GLU A 38 -10.70 6.15 -11.97
CA GLU A 38 -10.38 7.05 -13.11
C GLU A 38 -10.55 8.53 -12.76
N ASP A 39 -11.53 8.87 -11.93
CA ASP A 39 -11.76 10.23 -11.40
C ASP A 39 -10.97 10.55 -10.11
N GLY A 40 -9.94 9.75 -9.81
CA GLY A 40 -9.11 9.93 -8.63
C GLY A 40 -8.14 11.11 -8.75
N PRO A 41 -7.63 11.64 -7.63
CA PRO A 41 -6.56 12.65 -7.66
C PRO A 41 -5.21 12.10 -8.17
N GLN A 42 -5.13 10.80 -8.46
CA GLN A 42 -3.96 10.10 -9.01
C GLN A 42 -4.36 9.40 -10.31
N PRO A 43 -3.39 9.05 -11.18
CA PRO A 43 -3.67 8.30 -12.40
C PRO A 43 -4.46 7.02 -12.10
N ALA A 44 -5.45 6.76 -12.94
CA ALA A 44 -6.27 5.57 -12.89
C ALA A 44 -5.42 4.29 -12.81
N GLY A 45 -5.78 3.38 -11.90
CA GLY A 45 -5.08 2.10 -11.76
C GLY A 45 -3.84 2.15 -10.87
N THR A 46 -3.40 3.33 -10.40
CA THR A 46 -2.31 3.40 -9.41
C THR A 46 -2.75 2.78 -8.09
N VAL A 47 -1.88 2.02 -7.43
CA VAL A 47 -2.18 1.43 -6.12
C VAL A 47 -2.38 2.54 -5.08
N MET A 48 -3.51 2.47 -4.36
CA MET A 48 -3.80 3.32 -3.21
C MET A 48 -3.35 2.61 -1.94
N THR A 49 -3.93 1.44 -1.66
CA THR A 49 -3.70 0.67 -0.43
C THR A 49 -3.72 -0.82 -0.74
N ILE A 50 -2.84 -1.58 -0.10
CA ILE A 50 -2.84 -3.05 -0.14
C ILE A 50 -3.01 -3.56 1.28
N ALA A 51 -4.06 -4.34 1.51
CA ALA A 51 -4.26 -5.12 2.72
C ALA A 51 -3.79 -6.55 2.48
N PHE A 52 -2.92 -7.04 3.33
CA PHE A 52 -2.36 -8.38 3.23
C PHE A 52 -2.06 -8.92 4.64
N GLU A 53 -1.75 -10.20 4.72
CA GLU A 53 -1.45 -10.92 5.95
C GLU A 53 -0.10 -11.58 5.83
N LEU A 54 0.69 -11.56 6.90
CA LEU A 54 1.95 -12.30 7.03
C LEU A 54 1.89 -13.05 8.35
N GLN A 55 2.16 -14.36 8.35
CA GLN A 55 2.22 -15.17 9.58
C GLN A 55 0.96 -15.04 10.48
N GLY A 56 -0.23 -14.89 9.89
CA GLY A 56 -1.48 -14.71 10.64
C GLY A 56 -1.74 -13.28 11.15
N GLU A 57 -0.85 -12.33 10.85
CA GLU A 57 -0.96 -10.92 11.22
C GLU A 57 -1.35 -10.06 10.01
N GLN A 58 -2.34 -9.18 10.18
CA GLN A 58 -2.82 -8.28 9.14
C GLN A 58 -1.98 -7.01 9.07
N PHE A 59 -1.68 -6.60 7.85
CA PHE A 59 -0.94 -5.39 7.52
C PHE A 59 -1.68 -4.60 6.44
N SER A 60 -1.53 -3.28 6.49
CA SER A 60 -2.14 -2.39 5.50
C SER A 60 -1.12 -1.36 5.04
N TRP A 61 -0.74 -1.41 3.76
CA TRP A 61 0.27 -0.53 3.20
C TRP A 61 -0.34 0.43 2.22
N ARG A 62 0.07 1.68 2.30
CA ARG A 62 -0.41 2.74 1.41
C ARG A 62 0.71 3.27 0.56
N SER A 63 0.43 3.46 -0.72
CA SER A 63 1.31 4.17 -1.63
C SER A 63 1.05 5.69 -1.57
N ARG A 64 2.12 6.48 -1.40
CA ARG A 64 2.13 7.89 -1.76
C ARG A 64 2.37 7.95 -3.26
N ASN A 65 1.39 8.43 -3.99
CA ASN A 65 1.61 8.78 -5.38
C ASN A 65 1.61 10.30 -5.35
N ALA A 66 2.80 10.89 -5.41
CA ALA A 66 2.95 12.34 -5.32
C ALA A 66 2.67 12.98 -6.68
N SER A 67 1.42 12.95 -7.16
CA SER A 67 1.02 13.90 -8.22
C SER A 67 0.84 15.30 -7.60
N GLY A 68 1.95 16.05 -7.57
CA GLY A 68 1.91 17.51 -7.51
C GLY A 68 1.38 18.15 -6.21
N GLN A 69 2.18 18.17 -5.15
CA GLN A 69 2.29 19.38 -4.31
C GLN A 69 3.57 19.35 -3.46
N ARG A 70 4.74 19.43 -4.13
CA ARG A 70 5.82 20.23 -3.53
C ARG A 70 5.32 21.67 -3.54
N ARG A 71 4.62 22.09 -2.48
CA ARG A 71 4.43 23.52 -2.25
C ARG A 71 5.84 24.12 -2.17
N PRO A 72 6.19 25.12 -3.00
CA PRO A 72 7.45 25.82 -2.81
C PRO A 72 7.41 26.38 -1.39
N ARG A 73 8.39 25.98 -0.56
CA ARG A 73 8.62 26.63 0.73
C ARG A 73 8.93 28.09 0.39
N ARG A 74 8.01 28.98 0.73
CA ARG A 74 8.29 30.41 0.84
C ARG A 74 9.11 30.65 2.10
#